data_AF-A0A9E2YKP8-F1
#
_entry.id   AF-A0A9E2YKP8-F1
#
_cell.length_a   1.000
_cell.length_b   1.000
_cell.length_c   1.000
_cell.angle_alpha   90.00
_cell.angle_beta   90.00
_cell.angle_gamma   90.00
#
_symmetry.space_group_name_H-M   'P 1'
#
loop_
_entity.id
_entity.type
_entity.pdbx_description
1 polymer ?
#
loop_
_entity_poly.entity_id
_entity_poly.type
_entity_poly.pdbx_seq_one_letter_code
_entity_poly.pdbx_strand_id
1 'polypeptide(L)'
;TRGRVRHGDPKTVAQNWRARAEAENLSIRQLIIEVTSRQQFVGTPAQVAAEIDRYVQSDACDGFILVPHLTPHGLDEFVDKVVPLLQERGSFRTEYSGHTLRDHLGLSPTPGQRARPAAIAIGQ
;
A
#
# COMPACT_ATOMS: atom_id res chain seq x y z
N THR A 1 -8.43 1.79 16.93
CA THR A 1 -8.39 0.32 16.79
C THR A 1 -7.09 -0.18 17.37
N ARG A 2 -7.09 -0.92 18.49
CA ARG A 2 -5.83 -1.45 19.08
C ARG A 2 -5.28 -2.53 18.14
N GLY A 3 -4.16 -2.25 17.48
CA GLY A 3 -3.45 -3.25 16.67
C GLY A 3 -3.02 -4.40 17.56
N ARG A 4 -3.54 -5.59 17.31
CA ARG A 4 -3.13 -6.82 18.00
C ARG A 4 -1.86 -7.32 17.32
N VAL A 5 -0.72 -6.73 17.66
CA VAL A 5 0.59 -7.27 17.26
C VAL A 5 0.77 -8.58 18.02
N ARG A 6 0.71 -9.71 17.31
CA ARG A 6 1.09 -11.00 17.89
C ARG A 6 2.61 -11.05 17.93
N HIS A 7 3.20 -10.99 19.12
CA HIS A 7 4.58 -11.37 19.32
C HIS A 7 4.62 -12.90 19.49
N GLY A 8 5.16 -13.62 18.49
CA GLY A 8 5.46 -15.05 18.64
C GLY A 8 6.59 -15.27 19.65
N ASP A 9 6.80 -16.52 20.09
CA ASP A 9 7.94 -16.87 20.96
C ASP A 9 9.27 -16.47 20.26
N PRO A 10 10.05 -15.53 20.83
CA PRO A 10 11.30 -15.09 20.24
C PRO A 10 12.31 -16.22 20.01
N LYS A 11 12.29 -17.27 20.84
CA LYS A 11 13.19 -18.42 20.69
C LYS A 11 12.89 -19.20 19.42
N THR A 12 11.61 -19.44 19.13
CA THR A 12 11.17 -20.13 17.91
C THR A 12 11.54 -19.31 16.67
N VAL A 13 11.35 -17.99 16.69
CA VAL A 13 11.76 -17.11 15.58
C VAL A 13 13.27 -17.21 15.32
N ALA A 14 14.08 -17.13 16.38
CA ALA A 14 15.53 -17.22 16.27
C ALA A 14 16.02 -18.60 15.80
N GLN A 15 15.31 -19.68 16.16
CA GLN A 15 15.61 -21.02 15.65
C GLN A 15 15.31 -21.13 14.15
N ASN A 16 14.15 -20.65 13.70
CA ASN A 16 13.77 -20.66 12.30
C ASN A 16 14.73 -19.83 11.43
N TRP A 17 15.14 -18.65 11.90
CA TRP A 17 16.09 -17.80 11.19
C TRP A 17 17.48 -18.42 11.07
N ARG A 18 17.97 -19.10 12.12
CA ARG A 18 19.24 -19.85 12.07
C ARG A 18 19.18 -21.02 11.09
N ALA A 19 18.13 -21.83 11.17
CA ALA A 19 17.94 -22.96 10.25
C ALA A 19 17.91 -22.49 8.79
N ARG A 20 17.26 -21.34 8.52
CA ARG A 20 17.24 -20.75 7.18
C ARG A 20 18.60 -20.25 6.72
N ALA A 21 19.33 -19.54 7.59
CA ALA A 21 20.67 -19.04 7.27
C ALA A 21 21.65 -20.18 6.96
N GLU A 22 21.57 -21.28 7.70
CA GLU A 22 22.38 -22.49 7.47
C GLU A 22 22.01 -23.18 6.15
N ALA A 23 20.71 -23.36 5.89
CA ALA A 23 20.24 -24.02 4.67
C ALA A 23 20.58 -23.25 3.39
N GLU A 24 20.53 -21.93 3.42
CA GLU A 24 20.78 -21.05 2.28
C GLU A 24 22.20 -20.43 2.29
N ASN A 25 23.04 -20.81 3.27
CA ASN A 25 24.40 -20.28 3.49
C ASN A 25 24.46 -18.73 3.50
N LEU A 26 23.53 -18.10 4.21
CA LEU A 26 23.38 -16.64 4.26
C LEU A 26 24.27 -16.02 5.34
N SER A 27 24.93 -14.91 5.01
CA SER A 27 25.48 -14.00 6.01
C SER A 27 24.36 -13.36 6.85
N ILE A 28 24.70 -12.83 8.03
CA ILE A 28 23.74 -12.10 8.88
C ILE A 28 23.02 -10.99 8.09
N ARG A 29 23.73 -10.26 7.23
CA ARG A 29 23.15 -9.20 6.38
C ARG A 29 22.10 -9.78 5.41
N GLN A 30 22.46 -10.86 4.72
CA GLN A 30 21.56 -11.49 3.74
C GLN A 30 20.33 -12.09 4.43
N LEU A 31 20.51 -12.74 5.58
CA LEU A 31 19.40 -13.25 6.37
C LEU A 31 18.42 -12.14 6.75
N ILE A 32 18.90 -11.00 7.24
CA ILE A 32 18.04 -9.87 7.58
C ILE A 32 17.32 -9.34 6.33
N ILE A 33 18.00 -9.18 5.20
CA ILE A 33 17.34 -8.77 3.96
C ILE A 33 16.22 -9.76 3.61
N GLU A 34 16.47 -11.05 3.67
CA GLU A 34 15.52 -12.09 3.27
C GLU A 34 14.30 -12.19 4.20
N VAL A 35 14.49 -12.09 5.52
CA VAL A 35 13.37 -12.23 6.48
C VAL A 35 12.60 -10.93 6.69
N THR A 36 13.15 -9.80 6.24
CA THR A 36 12.52 -8.48 6.39
C THR A 36 12.08 -7.85 5.08
N SER A 37 12.53 -8.37 3.92
CA SER A 37 12.08 -7.92 2.60
C SER A 37 10.61 -8.29 2.44
N ARG A 38 9.75 -7.30 2.70
CA ARG A 38 8.35 -7.36 2.27
C ARG A 38 8.32 -7.05 0.77
N GLN A 39 7.22 -7.35 0.10
CA GLN A 39 7.04 -6.94 -1.30
C GLN A 39 7.28 -5.43 -1.41
N GLN A 40 8.37 -5.08 -2.09
CA GLN A 40 8.85 -3.72 -2.28
C GLN A 40 8.93 -3.48 -3.79
N PHE A 41 8.31 -2.40 -4.25
CA PHE A 41 8.52 -1.92 -5.60
C PHE A 41 9.86 -1.20 -5.64
N VAL A 42 10.82 -1.73 -6.41
CA VAL A 42 12.16 -1.15 -6.55
C VAL A 42 12.45 -0.97 -8.03
N GLY A 43 12.60 0.28 -8.46
CA GLY A 43 12.87 0.62 -9.85
C GLY A 43 12.61 2.09 -10.15
N THR A 44 12.65 2.43 -11.44
CA THR A 44 12.26 3.75 -11.93
C THR A 44 10.76 3.99 -11.75
N PRO A 45 10.29 5.26 -11.72
CA PRO A 45 8.86 5.55 -11.62
C PRO A 45 8.01 4.84 -12.68
N ALA A 46 8.52 4.72 -13.90
CA ALA A 46 7.84 4.01 -14.99
C ALA A 46 7.74 2.50 -14.76
N GLN A 47 8.78 1.87 -14.21
CA GLN A 47 8.76 0.44 -13.87
C GLN A 47 7.78 0.16 -12.73
N VAL A 48 7.80 0.99 -11.69
CA VAL A 48 6.87 0.87 -10.56
C VAL A 48 5.43 1.07 -11.02
N ALA A 49 5.16 2.11 -11.80
CA ALA A 49 3.83 2.36 -12.36
C ALA A 49 3.35 1.18 -13.23
N ALA A 50 4.21 0.66 -14.12
CA ALA A 50 3.87 -0.47 -14.96
C ALA A 50 3.59 -1.75 -14.16
N GLU A 51 4.29 -1.97 -13.05
CA GLU A 51 4.06 -3.15 -12.21
C GLU A 51 2.74 -3.04 -11.43
N ILE A 52 2.46 -1.88 -10.82
CA ILE A 52 1.17 -1.62 -10.16
C ILE A 52 0.02 -1.76 -11.14
N ASP A 53 0.14 -1.15 -12.32
CA ASP A 53 -0.83 -1.22 -13.41
C ASP A 53 -1.13 -2.66 -13.82
N ARG A 54 -0.11 -3.50 -14.00
CA ARG A 54 -0.30 -4.93 -14.28
C ARG A 54 -1.13 -5.63 -13.21
N TYR A 55 -0.87 -5.40 -11.92
CA TYR A 55 -1.62 -6.07 -10.86
C TYR A 55 -3.08 -5.62 -10.82
N VAL A 56 -3.35 -4.32 -11.01
CA VAL A 56 -4.72 -3.78 -11.02
C VAL A 56 -5.48 -4.28 -12.25
N GLN A 57 -4.90 -4.14 -13.44
CA GLN A 57 -5.55 -4.52 -14.70
C GLN A 57 -5.73 -6.03 -14.87
N SER A 58 -4.94 -6.85 -14.17
CA SER A 58 -5.10 -8.32 -14.13
C SER A 58 -6.07 -8.81 -13.05
N ASP A 59 -6.75 -7.88 -12.35
CA ASP A 59 -7.67 -8.20 -11.25
C ASP A 59 -6.99 -8.99 -10.10
N ALA A 60 -5.67 -8.80 -9.93
CA ALA A 60 -4.93 -9.42 -8.84
C ALA A 60 -5.12 -8.67 -7.51
N CYS A 61 -5.48 -7.37 -7.57
CA CYS A 61 -5.82 -6.55 -6.41
C CYS A 61 -6.59 -5.28 -6.81
N ASP A 62 -7.41 -4.74 -5.89
CA ASP A 62 -8.10 -3.45 -6.08
C ASP A 62 -7.21 -2.22 -5.83
N GLY A 63 -6.05 -2.41 -5.19
CA GLY A 63 -5.14 -1.32 -4.85
C GLY A 63 -4.09 -1.69 -3.81
N PHE A 64 -3.26 -0.71 -3.46
CA PHE A 64 -2.09 -0.89 -2.60
C PHE A 64 -2.13 0.01 -1.37
N ILE A 65 -1.63 -0.51 -0.26
CA ILE A 65 -1.34 0.27 0.94
C ILE A 65 0.16 0.58 0.95
N LEU A 66 0.50 1.86 0.81
CA LEU A 66 1.89 2.32 0.83
C LEU A 66 2.30 2.67 2.27
N VAL A 67 3.45 2.14 2.71
CA VAL A 67 4.02 2.42 4.03
C VAL A 67 5.40 3.05 3.83
N PRO A 68 5.52 4.39 3.84
CA PRO A 68 6.80 5.05 3.66
C PRO A 68 7.71 4.83 4.88
N HIS A 69 9.01 4.77 4.64
CA HIS A 69 10.03 4.65 5.68
C HIS A 69 10.45 6.02 6.25
N LEU A 70 10.08 7.11 5.58
CA LEU A 70 10.31 8.49 6.00
C LEU A 70 8.98 9.22 6.17
N THR A 71 8.82 9.97 7.24
CA THR A 71 7.63 10.80 7.51
C THR A 71 8.09 12.22 7.85
N PRO A 72 7.50 13.28 7.27
CA PRO A 72 6.29 13.27 6.42
C PRO A 72 6.52 13.06 4.92
N HIS A 73 7.75 13.24 4.42
CA HIS A 73 8.04 13.38 2.98
C HIS A 73 8.23 12.05 2.20
N GLY A 74 8.07 10.89 2.83
CA GLY A 74 8.43 9.61 2.19
C GLY A 74 7.53 9.17 1.03
N LEU A 75 6.53 9.97 0.65
CA LEU A 75 5.64 9.70 -0.48
C LEU A 75 5.72 10.76 -1.59
N ASP A 76 6.44 11.87 -1.39
CA ASP A 76 6.39 13.01 -2.31
C ASP A 76 6.84 12.60 -3.71
N GLU A 77 7.97 11.90 -3.83
CA GLU A 77 8.47 11.40 -5.12
C GLU A 77 7.50 10.42 -5.79
N PHE A 78 6.84 9.56 -5.01
CA PHE A 78 5.85 8.63 -5.54
C PHE A 78 4.64 9.39 -6.10
N VAL A 79 4.15 10.38 -5.36
CA VAL A 79 3.03 11.23 -5.77
C VAL A 79 3.41 12.03 -7.02
N ASP A 80 4.60 12.62 -7.07
CA ASP A 80 5.01 13.48 -8.18
C ASP A 80 5.37 12.72 -9.46
N LYS A 81 5.86 11.48 -9.34
CA LYS A 81 6.44 10.73 -10.48
C LYS A 81 5.65 9.49 -10.88
N VAL A 82 4.97 8.82 -9.95
CA VAL A 82 4.27 7.55 -10.22
C VAL A 82 2.78 7.77 -10.42
N VAL A 83 2.14 8.59 -9.58
CA VAL A 83 0.69 8.84 -9.68
C VAL A 83 0.25 9.35 -11.06
N PRO A 84 0.95 10.31 -11.71
CA PRO A 84 0.56 10.75 -13.06
C PRO A 84 0.58 9.62 -14.09
N LEU A 85 1.56 8.71 -13.99
CA LEU A 85 1.66 7.55 -14.88
C LEU A 85 0.53 6.54 -14.62
N LEU A 86 0.14 6.33 -13.36
CA LEU A 86 -1.00 5.48 -13.02
C LEU A 86 -2.32 6.07 -13.51
N GLN A 87 -2.46 7.39 -13.46
CA GLN A 87 -3.63 8.11 -14.00
C GLN A 87 -3.70 7.99 -15.53
N GLU A 88 -2.58 8.19 -16.23
CA GLU A 88 -2.48 8.00 -17.69
C GLU A 88 -2.87 6.58 -18.11
N ARG A 89 -2.51 5.59 -17.30
CA ARG A 89 -2.82 4.17 -17.54
C ARG A 89 -4.24 3.76 -17.13
N GLY A 90 -4.98 4.64 -16.46
CA GLY A 90 -6.33 4.34 -15.96
C GLY A 90 -6.36 3.46 -14.69
N SER A 91 -5.20 3.17 -14.10
CA SER A 91 -5.08 2.39 -12.85
C SER A 91 -5.21 3.24 -11.59
N PHE A 92 -5.30 4.56 -11.72
CA PHE A 92 -5.59 5.47 -10.61
C PHE A 92 -6.52 6.60 -11.04
N ARG A 93 -7.37 7.05 -10.12
CA ARG A 93 -8.34 8.13 -10.37
C ARG A 93 -7.65 9.48 -10.59
N THR A 94 -8.23 10.31 -11.46
CA THR A 94 -7.82 11.70 -11.70
C THR A 94 -8.52 12.69 -10.76
N GLU A 95 -9.71 12.33 -10.28
CA GLU A 95 -10.53 13.15 -9.39
C GLU A 95 -11.29 12.29 -8.36
N TYR A 96 -11.84 12.94 -7.33
CA TYR A 96 -12.61 12.28 -6.29
C TYR A 96 -14.09 12.16 -6.69
N SER A 97 -14.65 10.95 -6.61
CA SER A 97 -16.01 10.61 -7.06
C SER A 97 -17.14 10.85 -6.03
N GLY A 98 -16.93 11.66 -5.00
CA GLY A 98 -17.94 11.86 -3.94
C GLY A 98 -17.42 12.58 -2.69
N HIS A 99 -18.04 12.33 -1.55
CA HIS A 99 -17.70 13.00 -0.28
C HIS A 99 -17.29 12.05 0.83
N THR A 100 -17.43 10.75 0.60
CA THR A 100 -17.07 9.72 1.57
C THR A 100 -16.05 8.76 0.99
N LEU A 101 -15.25 8.15 1.87
CA LEU A 101 -14.34 7.07 1.49
C LEU A 101 -15.07 5.94 0.75
N ARG A 102 -16.33 5.68 1.12
CA ARG A 102 -17.15 4.64 0.48
C ARG A 102 -17.41 4.96 -0.99
N ASP A 103 -17.72 6.22 -1.31
CA ASP A 103 -17.94 6.70 -2.67
C ASP A 103 -16.67 6.52 -3.52
N HIS A 104 -15.51 6.80 -2.92
CA HIS A 104 -14.21 6.67 -3.58
C HIS A 104 -13.76 5.22 -3.81
N LEU A 105 -14.35 4.27 -3.09
CA LEU A 105 -14.07 2.83 -3.22
C LEU A 105 -15.15 2.10 -4.05
N GLY A 106 -16.13 2.81 -4.62
CA GLY A 106 -17.19 2.20 -5.43
C GLY A 106 -18.13 1.28 -4.65
N LEU A 107 -18.16 1.40 -3.32
CA LEU A 107 -18.94 0.53 -2.46
C LEU A 107 -20.39 1.02 -2.35
N SER A 108 -21.36 0.10 -2.42
CA SER A 108 -22.79 0.44 -2.32
C SER A 108 -23.12 1.15 -1.01
N PRO A 109 -24.13 2.05 -0.97
CA PRO A 109 -24.54 2.74 0.24
C PRO A 109 -24.86 1.74 1.37
N THR A 110 -24.48 2.08 2.61
CA THR A 110 -24.87 1.26 3.76
C THR A 110 -26.40 1.28 3.89
N PRO A 111 -27.08 0.13 3.94
CA PRO A 111 -28.51 0.08 4.20
C PRO A 111 -28.83 0.83 5.51
N GLY A 112 -29.69 1.86 5.45
CA GLY A 112 -30.14 2.62 6.62
C GLY A 112 -29.34 3.90 6.94
N GLN A 113 -28.30 4.25 6.19
CA GLN A 113 -27.66 5.57 6.33
C GLN A 113 -28.47 6.64 5.60
N ARG A 114 -29.07 7.59 6.33
CA ARG A 114 -29.59 8.83 5.73
C ARG A 114 -28.42 9.62 5.15
N ALA A 115 -28.52 10.01 3.88
CA ALA A 115 -27.58 10.94 3.26
C ALA A 115 -27.49 12.20 4.15
N ARG A 116 -26.27 12.54 4.61
CA ARG A 116 -26.06 13.85 5.24
C ARG A 116 -26.26 14.90 4.14
N PRO A 117 -27.08 15.94 4.36
CA PRO A 117 -27.22 17.00 3.38
C PRO A 117 -25.83 17.60 3.10
N ALA A 118 -25.56 17.87 1.82
CA ALA A 118 -24.34 18.53 1.39
C ALA A 118 -24.17 19.82 2.20
N ALA A 119 -22.97 20.05 2.73
CA ALA A 119 -22.68 21.29 3.45
C ALA A 119 -22.90 22.46 2.47
N ILE A 120 -23.82 23.35 2.81
CA ILE A 120 -24.04 24.60 2.08
C ILE A 120 -22.74 25.38 2.20
N ALA A 121 -22.07 25.61 1.06
CA ALA A 121 -20.97 26.56 0.98
C ALA A 121 -21.53 27.95 1.29
N ILE A 122 -21.27 28.46 2.50
CA ILE A 122 -21.53 29.86 2.82
C ILE A 122 -20.39 30.66 2.21
N GLY A 123 -20.65 31.24 1.05
CA GLY A 123 -19.76 32.24 0.46
C GLY A 123 -19.71 33.50 1.32
N GLN A 124 -18.51 34.02 1.52
CA GLN A 124 -18.21 35.44 1.74
C GLN A 124 -16.95 35.75 0.91
#